data_AF-A0A8X6L030-F1
#
_entry.id   AF-A0A8X6L030-F1
#
_cell.length_a   1.000
_cell.length_b   1.000
_cell.length_c   1.000
_cell.angle_alpha   90.00
_cell.angle_beta   90.00
_cell.angle_gamma   90.00
#
_symmetry.space_group_name_H-M   'P 1'
#
loop_
_entity.id
_entity.type
_entity.pdbx_description
1 polymer ?
#
loop_
_entity_poly.entity_id
_entity_poly.type
_entity_poly.pdbx_seq_one_letter_code
_entity_poly.pdbx_strand_id
1 'polypeptide(L)'
;MVFDVILDLTLNGRKNDLCPTAVRAITLENNNTRYPADQWLRIYTDCSLLDLYGASVLALSVIYFPFTLHIDSYTTYFDGEIESIHLVLL
;
A
#
# COMPACT_ATOMS: atom_id res chain seq x y z
N MET A 1 -6.31 -15.61 23.26
CA MET A 1 -5.36 -15.06 22.27
C MET A 1 -6.00 -13.79 21.78
N VAL A 2 -5.51 -12.65 22.24
CA VAL A 2 -6.14 -11.35 22.01
C VAL A 2 -5.76 -10.91 20.60
N PHE A 3 -6.76 -10.78 19.72
CA PHE A 3 -6.58 -10.04 18.48
C PHE A 3 -6.74 -8.56 18.82
N ASP A 4 -5.64 -7.90 19.20
CA ASP A 4 -5.62 -6.45 19.23
C ASP A 4 -5.49 -5.95 17.79
N VAL A 5 -6.61 -5.98 17.06
CA VAL A 5 -6.71 -5.30 15.77
C VAL A 5 -6.71 -3.80 16.07
N ILE A 6 -5.53 -3.18 16.03
CA ILE A 6 -5.44 -1.72 16.04
C ILE A 6 -5.27 -1.25 14.59
N LEU A 7 -6.41 -1.12 13.90
CA LEU A 7 -6.53 -0.31 12.68
C LEU A 7 -6.47 1.17 13.11
N ASP A 8 -5.28 1.70 13.39
CA ASP A 8 -5.16 3.10 13.80
C ASP A 8 -5.14 4.03 12.59
N LEU A 9 -6.32 4.31 12.07
CA LEU A 9 -6.59 5.54 11.32
C LEU A 9 -7.15 6.53 12.35
N THR A 10 -6.26 7.25 13.03
CA THR A 10 -6.62 8.28 14.03
C THR A 10 -7.59 9.34 13.48
N LEU A 11 -7.74 9.42 12.17
CA LEU A 11 -8.74 10.23 11.49
C LEU A 11 -9.79 9.34 10.80
N ASN A 12 -10.96 9.21 11.43
CA ASN A 12 -12.11 8.57 10.80
C ASN A 12 -12.84 9.60 9.91
N GLY A 13 -12.89 9.35 8.60
CA GLY A 13 -13.62 10.20 7.66
C GLY A 13 -13.69 9.57 6.28
N ARG A 14 -14.70 9.95 5.49
CA ARG A 14 -14.72 9.54 4.07
C ARG A 14 -13.63 10.30 3.36
N LYS A 15 -12.93 9.65 2.42
CA LYS A 15 -11.86 10.25 1.61
C LYS A 15 -12.25 11.62 1.01
N ASN A 16 -13.51 11.79 0.63
CA ASN A 16 -14.04 13.02 0.02
C ASN A 16 -14.24 14.18 1.02
N ASP A 17 -14.35 13.89 2.31
CA ASP A 17 -14.64 14.87 3.35
C ASP A 17 -13.34 15.38 4.03
N LEU A 18 -12.20 14.76 3.70
CA LEU A 18 -10.92 15.03 4.34
C LEU A 18 -10.05 15.95 3.48
N CYS A 19 -9.46 16.97 4.11
CA CYS A 19 -8.47 17.82 3.46
C CYS A 19 -7.20 17.00 3.13
N PRO A 20 -6.82 16.84 1.85
CA PRO A 20 -5.69 15.99 1.46
C PRO A 20 -4.38 16.41 2.12
N THR A 21 -4.17 17.72 2.29
CA THR A 21 -2.98 18.29 2.93
C THR A 21 -2.90 17.90 4.40
N ALA A 22 -4.03 17.94 5.12
CA ALA A 22 -4.08 17.57 6.54
C ALA A 22 -3.84 16.07 6.71
N VAL A 23 -4.49 15.24 5.89
CA VAL A 23 -4.28 13.77 5.91
C VAL A 23 -2.82 13.43 5.62
N ARG A 24 -2.21 14.05 4.62
CA ARG A 24 -0.79 13.85 4.31
C ARG A 24 0.10 14.18 5.49
N ALA A 25 -0.10 15.34 6.14
CA ALA A 25 0.70 15.75 7.28
C ALA A 25 0.62 14.75 8.44
N ILE A 26 -0.59 14.34 8.80
CA ILE A 26 -0.85 13.37 9.87
C ILE A 26 -0.25 12.00 9.54
N THR A 27 -0.43 11.52 8.30
CA THR A 27 0.15 10.25 7.87
C THR A 27 1.68 10.27 7.94
N LEU A 28 2.33 11.36 7.52
CA LEU A 28 3.78 11.48 7.58
C LEU A 28 4.28 11.52 9.03
N GLU A 29 3.60 12.25 9.91
CA GLU A 29 3.93 12.29 11.33
C GLU A 29 3.77 10.92 11.99
N ASN A 30 2.66 10.23 11.75
CA ASN A 30 2.41 8.87 12.25
C ASN A 30 3.47 7.88 11.74
N ASN A 31 3.78 7.92 10.44
CA ASN A 31 4.79 7.05 9.85
C ASN A 31 6.18 7.30 10.45
N ASN A 32 6.57 8.55 10.67
CA ASN A 32 7.90 8.86 11.21
C ASN A 32 8.02 8.57 12.71
N THR A 33 6.92 8.67 13.47
CA THR A 33 6.94 8.40 14.91
C THR A 33 6.82 6.92 15.24
N ARG A 34 5.96 6.18 14.52
CA ARG A 34 5.70 4.75 14.79
C ARG A 34 6.57 3.81 13.97
N TYR A 35 6.90 4.19 12.73
CA TYR A 35 7.65 3.38 11.76
C TYR A 35 8.85 4.16 11.19
N PRO A 36 9.80 4.58 12.05
CA PRO A 36 10.91 5.43 11.64
C PRO A 36 11.81 4.71 10.61
N ALA A 37 12.23 5.47 9.58
CA ALA A 37 12.86 4.92 8.37
C ALA A 37 14.21 4.24 8.61
N ASP A 38 14.90 4.60 9.70
CA ASP A 38 16.18 4.05 10.12
C ASP A 38 16.02 2.72 10.90
N GLN A 39 14.81 2.40 11.35
CA GLN A 39 14.52 1.18 12.10
C GLN A 39 13.63 0.20 11.33
N TRP A 40 12.87 0.69 10.33
CA TRP A 40 11.93 -0.11 9.55
C TRP A 40 12.26 -0.08 8.07
N LEU A 41 12.29 -1.27 7.46
CA LEU A 41 12.33 -1.41 6.01
C LEU A 41 10.99 -0.92 5.43
N ARG A 42 11.04 0.10 4.57
CA ARG A 42 9.86 0.66 3.90
C ARG A 42 9.75 0.06 2.51
N ILE A 43 8.62 -0.60 2.26
CA ILE A 43 8.30 -1.22 0.99
C ILE A 43 6.99 -0.62 0.51
N TYR A 44 7.00 -0.04 -0.68
CA TYR A 44 5.82 0.54 -1.31
C TYR A 44 5.36 -0.38 -2.42
N THR A 45 4.17 -0.95 -2.25
CA THR A 45 3.47 -1.73 -3.25
C THR A 45 2.35 -0.91 -3.85
N ASP A 46 2.10 -1.08 -5.14
CA ASP A 46 0.92 -0.53 -5.82
C ASP A 46 0.57 -1.45 -7.00
N CYS A 47 -0.72 -1.63 -7.28
CA CYS A 47 -1.16 -2.46 -8.39
C CYS A 47 -2.19 -1.74 -9.26
N SER A 48 -2.02 -1.85 -10.57
CA SER A 48 -2.89 -1.19 -11.55
C SER A 48 -3.44 -2.19 -12.56
N LEU A 49 -4.72 -2.12 -12.88
CA LEU A 49 -5.30 -2.95 -13.93
C LEU A 49 -4.98 -2.35 -15.31
N LEU A 50 -4.49 -3.17 -16.23
CA LEU A 50 -4.41 -2.82 -17.65
C LEU A 50 -5.72 -3.27 -18.33
N ASP A 51 -6.50 -2.28 -18.79
CA ASP A 51 -7.82 -2.46 -19.42
C ASP A 51 -7.83 -3.40 -20.64
N LEU A 52 -6.68 -3.63 -21.27
CA LEU A 52 -6.62 -4.32 -22.55
C LEU A 52 -6.98 -5.82 -22.45
N TYR A 53 -6.79 -6.48 -21.31
CA TYR A 53 -7.11 -7.91 -21.14
C TYR A 53 -7.50 -8.34 -19.71
N GLY A 54 -7.80 -7.39 -18.81
CA GLY A 54 -7.97 -7.71 -17.39
C GLY A 54 -6.69 -8.27 -16.75
N ALA A 55 -5.54 -7.90 -17.29
CA ALA A 55 -4.23 -8.22 -16.74
C ALA A 55 -3.83 -7.11 -15.76
N SER A 56 -3.34 -7.47 -14.59
CA SER A 56 -2.90 -6.51 -13.59
C SER A 56 -1.38 -6.31 -13.68
N VAL A 57 -0.92 -5.08 -13.55
CA VAL A 57 0.50 -4.73 -13.41
C VAL A 57 0.76 -4.33 -11.99
N LEU A 58 1.65 -5.07 -11.38
CA LEU A 58 2.18 -4.80 -10.08
C LEU A 58 3.42 -3.93 -10.19
N ALA A 59 3.43 -2.81 -9.48
CA ALA A 59 4.63 -2.03 -9.22
C ALA A 59 5.08 -2.26 -7.78
N LEU A 60 6.33 -2.70 -7.61
CA LEU A 60 7.01 -2.61 -6.33
C LEU A 60 8.08 -1.52 -6.38
N SER A 61 8.06 -0.66 -5.37
CA SER A 61 9.16 0.23 -5.06
C SER A 61 9.63 -0.02 -3.63
N VAL A 62 10.73 -0.75 -3.49
CA VAL A 62 11.59 -0.58 -2.31
C VAL A 62 12.49 0.61 -2.61
N ILE A 63 12.80 1.45 -1.62
CA ILE A 63 13.63 2.67 -1.76
C ILE A 63 14.92 2.44 -2.60
N TYR A 64 15.40 1.19 -2.69
CA TYR A 64 16.62 0.81 -3.39
C TYR A 64 16.44 -0.10 -4.62
N PHE A 65 15.26 -0.70 -4.85
CA PHE A 65 15.04 -1.64 -5.96
C PHE A 65 13.59 -1.54 -6.47
N PRO A 66 13.32 -0.69 -7.47
CA PRO A 66 12.04 -0.71 -8.15
C PRO A 66 11.97 -1.92 -9.10
N PHE A 67 10.88 -2.68 -9.04
CA PHE A 67 10.57 -3.70 -10.03
C PHE A 67 9.10 -3.67 -10.40
N THR A 68 8.79 -4.16 -11.60
CA THR A 68 7.43 -4.25 -12.12
C THR A 68 7.19 -5.67 -12.56
N LEU A 69 6.10 -6.26 -12.13
CA LEU A 69 5.70 -7.62 -12.47
C LEU A 69 4.31 -7.59 -13.11
N HIS A 70 4.13 -8.44 -14.11
CA HIS A 70 2.82 -8.69 -14.67
C HIS A 70 2.15 -9.80 -13.87
N ILE A 71 0.96 -9.53 -13.35
CA ILE A 71 0.07 -10.52 -12.74
C ILE A 71 -0.88 -11.01 -13.82
N ASP A 72 -1.17 -12.32 -13.79
CA ASP A 72 -1.94 -13.07 -14.79
C ASP A 72 -3.26 -12.39 -15.21
N SER A 73 -3.79 -12.80 -16.36
CA SER A 73 -5.08 -12.33 -16.85
C SER A 73 -6.23 -12.73 -15.91
N TYR A 74 -7.30 -11.92 -15.90
CA TYR A 74 -8.53 -12.09 -15.12
C TYR A 74 -8.44 -11.76 -13.62
N THR A 75 -7.54 -10.87 -13.22
CA THR A 75 -7.46 -10.38 -11.83
C THR A 75 -8.22 -9.07 -11.65
N THR A 76 -8.79 -8.84 -10.46
CA THR A 76 -9.32 -7.53 -10.07
C THR A 76 -8.20 -6.61 -9.55
N TYR A 77 -8.49 -5.32 -9.42
CA TYR A 77 -7.60 -4.37 -8.72
C TYR A 77 -7.24 -4.87 -7.32
N PHE A 78 -8.21 -5.44 -6.60
CA PHE A 78 -8.00 -5.93 -5.24
C PHE A 78 -7.07 -7.15 -5.21
N ASP A 79 -7.21 -8.08 -6.15
CA ASP A 79 -6.34 -9.26 -6.25
C ASP A 79 -4.88 -8.84 -6.50
N GLY A 80 -4.68 -7.84 -7.36
CA GLY A 80 -3.38 -7.26 -7.62
C GLY A 80 -2.72 -6.64 -6.38
N GLU A 81 -3.50 -5.92 -5.57
CA GLU A 81 -3.02 -5.36 -4.29
C GLU A 81 -2.66 -6.44 -3.27
N ILE A 82 -3.41 -7.54 -3.20
CA ILE A 82 -3.08 -8.65 -2.28
C ILE A 82 -1.81 -9.38 -2.73
N GLU A 83 -1.69 -9.68 -4.02
CA GLU A 83 -0.49 -10.31 -4.57
C GLU A 83 0.75 -9.41 -4.45
N SER A 84 0.56 -8.08 -4.52
CA SER A 84 1.63 -7.11 -4.24
C SER A 84 2.26 -7.33 -2.86
N ILE A 85 1.42 -7.54 -1.86
CA ILE A 85 1.84 -7.73 -0.47
C ILE A 85 2.46 -9.11 -0.31
N HIS A 86 1.88 -10.15 -0.91
CA HIS A 86 2.46 -11.49 -0.89
C HIS A 86 3.87 -11.53 -1.47
N LEU A 87 4.10 -10.87 -2.61
CA LEU A 87 5.42 -10.84 -3.26
C LEU A 87 6.50 -10.17 -2.42
N VAL A 88 6.12 -9.23 -1.57
CA VAL A 88 7.03 -8.54 -0.66
C VAL A 88 7.36 -9.36 0.59
N LEU A 89 6.43 -10.21 1.01
CA LEU A 89 6.55 -11.00 2.24
C LEU A 89 7.17 -12.38 2.00
N LEU A 90 7.42 -12.76 0.74
CA LEU A 90 8.19 -13.96 0.36
C LEU A 90 9.68 -13.80 0.69
#